data_AF-A0A150PJS9-F1
#
_entry.id   AF-A0A150PJS9-F1
#
_cell.length_a   1.000
_cell.length_b   1.000
_cell.length_c   1.000
_cell.angle_alpha   90.00
_cell.angle_beta   90.00
_cell.angle_gamma   90.00
#
_symmetry.space_group_name_H-M   'P 1'
#
loop_
_entity.id
_entity.type
_entity.pdbx_description
1 polymer ?
#
loop_
_entity_poly.entity_id
_entity_poly.type
_entity_poly.pdbx_seq_one_letter_code
_entity_poly.pdbx_strand_id
1 'polypeptide(L)'
;MMTARGFLPVFIAAGVLAGCNSARDEQARADYELREVKEEAAEAQRKLDAMKREGDPPTEAEVGEVVDDLREAQAEAREVSAEADAALARARLEARSAVERSLHEKMEGMAELQREIRDKLPKAEADRLVEELTRRSAAVQEILLEIDRARGINLEAVKRTAEQRLSDLDQALEQAR
;
A
#
# COMPACT_ATOMS: atom_id res chain seq x y z
N MET A 1 -20.60 -25.68 41.45
CA MET A 1 -21.02 -25.51 40.04
C MET A 1 -19.99 -24.60 39.38
N MET A 2 -19.03 -25.18 38.66
CA MET A 2 -18.01 -24.44 37.91
C MET A 2 -18.61 -24.07 36.55
N THR A 3 -18.75 -22.78 36.26
CA THR A 3 -18.97 -22.30 34.90
C THR A 3 -17.62 -21.91 34.32
N ALA A 4 -17.08 -22.81 33.49
CA ALA A 4 -15.95 -22.54 32.62
C ALA A 4 -16.30 -21.34 31.73
N ARG A 5 -15.58 -20.23 31.93
CA ARG A 5 -15.60 -19.10 31.01
C ARG A 5 -14.85 -19.54 29.75
N GLY A 6 -15.56 -19.57 28.63
CA GLY A 6 -14.99 -19.87 27.34
C GLY A 6 -14.02 -18.78 26.93
N PHE A 7 -12.72 -19.03 27.12
CA PHE A 7 -11.69 -18.48 26.26
C PHE A 7 -11.90 -19.11 24.89
N LEU A 8 -12.37 -18.31 23.93
CA LEU A 8 -12.30 -18.70 22.53
C LEU A 8 -10.81 -18.85 22.17
N PRO A 9 -10.39 -19.97 21.57
CA PRO A 9 -9.05 -20.04 21.02
C PRO A 9 -8.99 -19.04 19.86
N VAL A 10 -8.26 -17.96 20.05
CA VAL A 10 -7.73 -17.15 18.95
C VAL A 10 -6.91 -18.13 18.13
N PHE A 11 -7.43 -18.52 16.97
CA PHE A 11 -6.69 -19.30 16.00
C PHE A 11 -5.59 -18.38 15.46
N ILE A 12 -4.47 -18.31 16.18
CA ILE A 12 -3.22 -17.75 15.69
C ILE A 12 -2.77 -18.69 14.59
N ALA A 13 -3.25 -18.43 13.38
CA ALA A 13 -2.66 -18.91 12.16
C ALA A 13 -1.35 -18.13 11.95
N ALA A 14 -0.36 -18.42 12.80
CA ALA A 14 1.06 -18.24 12.50
C ALA A 14 1.44 -19.25 11.41
N GLY A 15 0.89 -19.02 10.22
CA GLY A 15 1.04 -19.86 9.05
C GLY A 15 1.47 -18.99 7.90
N VAL A 16 2.79 -18.92 7.71
CA VAL A 16 3.48 -18.90 6.41
C VAL A 16 2.53 -18.67 5.22
N LEU A 17 2.23 -17.40 4.93
CA LEU A 17 1.66 -16.98 3.66
C LEU A 17 2.43 -15.77 3.16
N ALA A 18 3.70 -15.98 2.83
CA ALA A 18 4.35 -15.29 1.72
C ALA A 18 3.70 -15.73 0.39
N GLY A 19 2.37 -15.60 0.31
CA GLY A 19 1.53 -16.13 -0.76
C GLY A 19 0.55 -15.06 -1.20
N CYS A 20 0.90 -14.38 -2.30
CA CYS A 20 0.02 -13.68 -3.24
C CYS A 20 -1.19 -12.88 -2.70
N ASN A 21 -1.17 -12.37 -1.47
CA ASN A 21 -2.16 -11.39 -1.04
C ASN A 21 -1.72 -10.01 -1.55
N SER A 22 -2.65 -9.26 -2.12
CA SER A 22 -2.32 -7.95 -2.66
C SER A 22 -1.97 -6.99 -1.51
N ALA A 23 -1.18 -5.94 -1.77
CA ALA A 23 -0.90 -4.90 -0.76
C ALA A 23 -2.17 -4.30 -0.13
N ARG A 24 -3.30 -4.37 -0.84
CA ARG A 24 -4.63 -3.99 -0.33
C ARG A 24 -5.15 -4.97 0.72
N ASP A 25 -4.99 -6.27 0.50
CA ASP A 25 -5.48 -7.31 1.40
C ASP A 25 -4.67 -7.33 2.69
N GLU A 26 -3.36 -7.14 2.60
CA GLU A 26 -2.50 -7.00 3.78
C GLU A 26 -2.84 -5.75 4.59
N GLN A 27 -3.10 -4.62 3.93
CA GLN A 27 -3.55 -3.41 4.60
C GLN A 27 -4.93 -3.61 5.27
N ALA A 28 -5.86 -4.31 4.61
CA ALA A 28 -7.17 -4.61 5.18
C ALA A 28 -7.07 -5.52 6.42
N ARG A 29 -6.12 -6.47 6.42
CA ARG A 29 -5.83 -7.30 7.60
C ARG A 29 -5.27 -6.46 8.73
N ALA A 30 -4.28 -5.61 8.48
CA ALA A 30 -3.74 -4.71 9.50
C ALA A 30 -4.80 -3.78 10.10
N ASP A 31 -5.70 -3.25 9.27
CA ASP A 31 -6.82 -2.42 9.73
C ASP A 31 -7.81 -3.20 10.60
N TYR A 32 -8.02 -4.50 10.30
CA TYR A 32 -8.86 -5.40 11.10
C TYR A 32 -8.23 -5.70 12.47
N GLU A 33 -6.97 -6.14 12.52
CA GLU A 33 -6.26 -6.44 13.78
C GLU A 33 -6.20 -5.20 14.69
N LEU A 34 -5.91 -4.02 14.12
CA LEU A 34 -5.91 -2.77 14.87
C LEU A 34 -7.29 -2.43 15.46
N ARG A 35 -8.36 -2.85 14.80
CA ARG A 35 -9.72 -2.67 15.29
C ARG A 35 -10.02 -3.65 16.43
N GLU A 36 -9.64 -4.92 16.32
CA GLU A 36 -9.80 -5.89 17.40
C GLU A 36 -9.06 -5.44 18.65
N VAL A 37 -7.79 -5.01 18.53
CA VAL A 37 -7.02 -4.48 19.68
C VAL A 37 -7.71 -3.27 20.34
N LYS A 38 -8.37 -2.41 19.56
CA LYS A 38 -9.12 -1.26 20.13
C LYS A 38 -10.38 -1.72 20.87
N GLU A 39 -11.05 -2.74 20.34
CA GLU A 39 -12.23 -3.34 20.98
C GLU A 39 -11.81 -4.05 22.28
N GLU A 40 -10.74 -4.84 22.27
CA GLU A 40 -10.16 -5.47 23.46
C GLU A 40 -9.67 -4.47 24.49
N ALA A 41 -9.01 -3.38 24.07
CA ALA A 41 -8.63 -2.29 24.96
C ALA A 41 -9.84 -1.65 25.64
N ALA A 42 -10.93 -1.45 24.90
CA ALA A 42 -12.17 -0.90 25.45
C ALA A 42 -12.84 -1.88 26.42
N GLU A 43 -12.79 -3.19 26.15
CA GLU A 43 -13.28 -4.23 27.05
C GLU A 43 -12.44 -4.37 28.33
N ALA A 44 -11.11 -4.35 28.20
CA ALA A 44 -10.18 -4.33 29.31
C ALA A 44 -10.44 -3.15 30.24
N GLN A 45 -10.62 -1.94 29.66
CA GLN A 45 -10.97 -0.75 30.41
C GLN A 45 -12.31 -0.90 31.14
N ARG A 46 -13.34 -1.46 30.48
CA ARG A 46 -14.64 -1.72 31.12
C ARG A 46 -14.55 -2.73 32.26
N LYS A 47 -13.76 -3.80 32.11
CA LYS A 47 -13.51 -4.80 33.16
C LYS A 47 -12.86 -4.15 34.37
N LEU A 48 -11.81 -3.35 34.15
CA LEU A 48 -11.13 -2.62 35.23
C LEU A 48 -12.06 -1.61 35.93
N ASP A 49 -12.92 -0.92 35.19
CA ASP A 49 -13.90 0.01 35.75
C ASP A 49 -15.05 -0.68 36.49
N ALA A 50 -15.42 -1.90 36.07
CA ALA A 50 -16.40 -2.72 36.76
C ALA A 50 -15.84 -3.26 38.09
N MET A 51 -14.62 -3.79 38.08
CA MET A 51 -13.92 -4.27 39.28
C MET A 51 -13.79 -3.17 40.34
N LYS A 52 -13.49 -1.93 39.92
CA LYS A 52 -13.44 -0.78 40.85
C LYS A 52 -14.80 -0.42 41.47
N ARG A 53 -15.93 -0.76 40.83
CA ARG A 53 -17.28 -0.46 41.32
C ARG A 53 -17.85 -1.52 42.25
N GLU A 54 -17.40 -2.77 42.18
CA GLU A 54 -17.94 -3.89 42.96
C GLU A 54 -17.49 -3.91 44.44
N GLY A 55 -16.67 -2.94 44.87
CA GLY A 55 -16.42 -2.65 46.28
C GLY A 55 -15.19 -3.34 46.88
N ASP A 56 -14.67 -4.40 46.23
CA ASP A 56 -13.34 -4.95 46.50
C ASP A 56 -12.34 -4.52 45.41
N PRO A 57 -11.15 -4.02 45.77
CA PRO A 57 -10.12 -3.68 44.80
C PRO A 57 -9.68 -4.96 44.06
N PRO A 58 -9.54 -4.93 42.72
CA PRO A 58 -9.06 -6.08 41.98
C PRO A 58 -7.66 -6.46 42.44
N THR A 59 -7.37 -7.76 42.42
CA THR A 59 -6.04 -8.25 42.78
C THR A 59 -5.01 -7.81 41.75
N GLU A 60 -3.75 -7.63 42.17
CA GLU A 60 -2.65 -7.33 41.24
C GLU A 60 -2.51 -8.39 40.14
N ALA A 61 -2.87 -9.65 40.43
CA ALA A 61 -2.87 -10.74 39.47
C ALA A 61 -3.94 -10.55 38.37
N GLU A 62 -5.17 -10.19 38.74
CA GLU A 62 -6.27 -9.97 37.77
C GLU A 62 -6.04 -8.73 36.90
N VAL A 63 -5.48 -7.66 37.49
CA VAL A 63 -5.08 -6.48 36.72
C VAL A 63 -3.89 -6.81 35.81
N GLY A 64 -2.95 -7.62 36.31
CA GLY A 64 -1.78 -8.08 35.55
C GLY A 64 -2.16 -8.87 34.30
N GLU A 65 -3.05 -9.86 34.43
CA GLU A 65 -3.53 -10.69 33.31
C GLU A 65 -4.18 -9.84 32.21
N VAL A 66 -5.10 -8.93 32.57
CA VAL A 66 -5.75 -8.03 31.60
C VAL A 66 -4.75 -7.10 30.90
N VAL A 67 -3.72 -6.64 31.61
CA VAL A 67 -2.67 -5.77 31.05
C VAL A 67 -1.75 -6.56 30.12
N ASP A 68 -1.42 -7.80 30.47
CA ASP A 68 -0.53 -8.64 29.67
C ASP A 68 -1.23 -9.12 28.39
N ASP A 69 -2.51 -9.52 28.46
CA ASP A 69 -3.32 -9.84 27.27
C ASP A 69 -3.36 -8.64 26.30
N LEU A 70 -3.61 -7.43 26.82
CA LEU A 70 -3.65 -6.22 26.00
C LEU A 70 -2.28 -5.89 25.38
N ARG A 71 -1.19 -6.19 26.08
CA ARG A 71 0.17 -5.99 25.56
C ARG A 71 0.50 -6.97 24.45
N GLU A 72 0.09 -8.23 24.60
CA GLU A 72 0.27 -9.26 23.58
C GLU A 72 -0.50 -8.90 22.31
N ALA A 73 -1.80 -8.58 22.42
CA ALA A 73 -2.62 -8.16 21.29
C ALA A 73 -2.06 -6.90 20.61
N GLN A 74 -1.57 -5.91 21.38
CA GLN A 74 -0.88 -4.75 20.81
C GLN A 74 0.42 -5.09 20.08
N ALA A 75 1.15 -6.11 20.54
CA ALA A 75 2.37 -6.56 19.87
C ALA A 75 2.04 -7.23 18.53
N GLU A 76 1.03 -8.10 18.51
CA GLU A 76 0.56 -8.77 17.28
C GLU A 76 0.05 -7.75 16.24
N ALA A 77 -0.80 -6.80 16.64
CA ALA A 77 -1.28 -5.78 15.71
C ALA A 77 -0.16 -4.88 15.16
N ARG A 78 0.90 -4.63 15.95
CA ARG A 78 2.08 -3.90 15.46
C ARG A 78 2.86 -4.72 14.45
N GLU A 79 3.01 -6.02 14.67
CA GLU A 79 3.68 -6.92 13.73
C GLU A 79 2.92 -6.97 12.41
N VAL A 80 1.61 -7.22 12.43
CA VAL A 80 0.78 -7.25 11.21
C VAL A 80 0.77 -5.90 10.49
N SER A 81 0.74 -4.78 11.21
CA SER A 81 0.86 -3.45 10.60
C SER A 81 2.21 -3.24 9.92
N ALA A 82 3.31 -3.69 10.53
CA ALA A 82 4.64 -3.58 9.95
C ALA A 82 4.79 -4.45 8.70
N GLU A 83 4.20 -5.64 8.69
CA GLU A 83 4.16 -6.52 7.51
C GLU A 83 3.40 -5.85 6.35
N ALA A 84 2.22 -5.31 6.63
CA ALA A 84 1.40 -4.62 5.63
C ALA A 84 2.12 -3.39 5.03
N ASP A 85 2.80 -2.61 5.86
CA ASP A 85 3.61 -1.48 5.40
C ASP A 85 4.79 -1.96 4.51
N ALA A 86 5.44 -3.06 4.88
CA ALA A 86 6.54 -3.64 4.11
C ALA A 86 6.07 -4.21 2.76
N ALA A 87 4.90 -4.85 2.70
CA ALA A 87 4.33 -5.31 1.43
C ALA A 87 3.88 -4.16 0.54
N LEU A 88 3.27 -3.12 1.10
CA LEU A 88 2.93 -1.91 0.35
C LEU A 88 4.19 -1.24 -0.23
N ALA A 89 5.26 -1.13 0.56
CA ALA A 89 6.53 -0.60 0.08
C ALA A 89 7.12 -1.44 -1.07
N ARG A 90 7.09 -2.77 -0.95
CA ARG A 90 7.53 -3.70 -2.01
C ARG A 90 6.69 -3.54 -3.28
N ALA A 91 5.37 -3.49 -3.15
CA ALA A 91 4.45 -3.35 -4.29
C ALA A 91 4.62 -2.00 -5.02
N ARG A 92 4.84 -0.91 -4.27
CA ARG A 92 5.19 0.41 -4.86
C ARG A 92 6.50 0.34 -5.63
N LEU A 93 7.54 -0.25 -5.02
CA LEU A 93 8.86 -0.36 -5.64
C LEU A 93 8.81 -1.18 -6.93
N GLU A 94 8.09 -2.30 -6.93
CA GLU A 94 7.90 -3.14 -8.12
C GLU A 94 7.18 -2.37 -9.24
N ALA A 95 6.06 -1.72 -8.93
CA ALA A 95 5.31 -0.91 -9.89
C ALA A 95 6.16 0.24 -10.45
N ARG A 96 6.85 0.97 -9.59
CA ARG A 96 7.77 2.05 -9.96
C ARG A 96 8.87 1.54 -10.88
N SER A 97 9.52 0.45 -10.51
CA SER A 97 10.62 -0.14 -11.29
C SER A 97 10.15 -0.66 -12.65
N ALA A 98 8.92 -1.15 -12.76
CA ALA A 98 8.33 -1.54 -14.04
C ALA A 98 8.12 -0.31 -14.95
N VAL A 99 7.48 0.74 -14.42
CA VAL A 99 7.17 1.95 -15.18
C VAL A 99 8.45 2.70 -15.57
N GLU A 100 9.45 2.79 -14.68
CA GLU A 100 10.74 3.43 -14.98
C GLU A 100 11.49 2.73 -16.10
N ARG A 101 11.55 1.38 -16.09
CA ARG A 101 12.19 0.62 -17.16
C ARG A 101 11.53 0.89 -18.50
N SER A 102 10.20 0.81 -18.56
CA SER A 102 9.45 1.09 -19.78
C SER A 102 9.58 2.54 -20.25
N LEU A 103 9.59 3.51 -19.33
CA LEU A 103 9.82 4.91 -19.67
C LEU A 103 11.23 5.12 -20.23
N HIS A 104 12.25 4.49 -19.62
CA HIS A 104 13.64 4.62 -20.05
C HIS A 104 13.84 4.12 -21.49
N GLU A 105 13.33 2.92 -21.81
CA GLU A 105 13.36 2.36 -23.16
C GLU A 105 12.70 3.29 -24.19
N LYS A 106 11.56 3.90 -23.82
CA LYS A 106 10.84 4.85 -24.67
C LYS A 106 11.60 6.18 -24.84
N MET A 107 12.28 6.66 -23.81
CA MET A 107 13.06 7.90 -23.85
C MET A 107 14.28 7.80 -24.77
N GLU A 108 14.93 6.64 -24.84
CA GLU A 108 16.03 6.40 -25.77
C GLU A 108 15.57 6.57 -27.23
N GLY A 109 14.46 5.90 -27.60
CA GLY A 109 13.87 6.04 -28.93
C GLY A 109 13.33 7.44 -29.23
N MET A 110 12.84 8.16 -28.20
CA MET A 110 12.33 9.51 -28.36
C MET A 110 13.44 10.50 -28.76
N ALA A 111 14.63 10.39 -28.17
CA ALA A 111 15.73 11.33 -28.46
C ALA A 111 16.19 11.28 -29.91
N GLU A 112 16.23 10.09 -30.51
CA GLU A 112 16.54 9.90 -31.92
C GLU A 112 15.42 10.44 -32.81
N LEU A 113 14.17 10.08 -32.48
CA LEU A 113 12.99 10.50 -33.23
C LEU A 113 12.82 12.03 -33.26
N GLN A 114 13.09 12.71 -32.14
CA GLN A 114 13.03 14.17 -32.06
C GLN A 114 14.03 14.85 -33.00
N ARG A 115 15.19 14.25 -33.26
CA ARG A 115 16.14 14.77 -34.26
C ARG A 115 15.59 14.60 -35.67
N GLU A 116 15.11 13.40 -35.99
CA GLU A 116 14.55 13.12 -37.32
C GLU A 116 13.35 14.01 -37.65
N ILE A 117 12.44 14.22 -36.69
CA ILE A 117 11.27 15.10 -36.84
C ILE A 117 11.69 16.53 -37.17
N ARG A 118 12.70 17.06 -36.48
CA ARG A 118 13.21 18.43 -36.70
C ARG A 118 13.92 18.58 -38.04
N ASP A 119 14.52 17.52 -38.55
CA ASP A 119 15.24 17.53 -39.83
C ASP A 119 14.30 17.36 -41.04
N LYS A 120 13.23 16.54 -40.89
CA LYS A 120 12.34 16.14 -41.98
C LYS A 120 11.07 17.00 -42.11
N LEU A 121 10.58 17.57 -41.01
CA LEU A 121 9.30 18.31 -41.00
C LEU A 121 9.50 19.82 -40.93
N PRO A 122 8.51 20.61 -41.41
CA PRO A 122 8.49 22.05 -41.18
C PRO A 122 8.53 22.36 -39.69
N LYS A 123 9.29 23.40 -39.30
CA LYS A 123 9.53 23.77 -37.90
C LYS A 123 8.27 23.78 -37.03
N ALA A 124 7.18 24.39 -37.51
CA ALA A 124 5.94 24.49 -36.74
C ALA A 124 5.29 23.12 -36.43
N GLU A 125 5.40 22.17 -37.36
CA GLU A 125 4.88 20.81 -37.19
C GLU A 125 5.81 19.97 -36.32
N ALA A 126 7.12 20.10 -36.54
CA ALA A 126 8.15 19.47 -35.71
C ALA A 126 8.04 19.91 -34.23
N ASP A 127 7.93 21.21 -33.96
CA ASP A 127 7.82 21.75 -32.61
C ASP A 127 6.55 21.22 -31.91
N ARG A 128 5.43 21.13 -32.63
CA ARG A 128 4.17 20.57 -32.10
C ARG A 128 4.30 19.11 -31.69
N LEU A 129 4.90 18.27 -32.53
CA LEU A 129 5.09 16.84 -32.23
C LEU A 129 6.06 16.63 -31.07
N VAL A 130 7.17 17.38 -31.04
CA VAL A 130 8.14 17.32 -29.95
C VAL A 130 7.51 17.76 -28.62
N GLU A 131 6.70 18.81 -28.62
CA GLU A 131 5.97 19.27 -27.44
C GLU A 131 4.98 18.20 -26.95
N GLU A 132 4.25 17.55 -27.85
CA GLU A 132 3.32 16.48 -27.49
C GLU A 132 4.03 15.28 -26.86
N LEU A 133 5.13 14.81 -27.46
CA LEU A 133 5.95 13.72 -26.91
C LEU A 133 6.52 14.09 -25.54
N THR A 134 7.03 15.32 -25.41
CA THR A 134 7.58 15.82 -24.14
C THR A 134 6.51 15.84 -23.05
N ARG A 135 5.31 16.37 -23.35
CA ARG A 135 4.18 16.40 -22.42
C ARG A 135 3.73 15.01 -21.98
N ARG A 136 3.64 14.05 -22.91
CA ARG A 136 3.25 12.66 -22.58
C ARG A 136 4.33 11.98 -21.72
N SER A 137 5.61 12.20 -22.01
CA SER A 137 6.71 11.69 -21.18
C SER A 137 6.70 12.27 -19.76
N ALA A 138 6.41 13.58 -19.63
CA ALA A 138 6.28 14.24 -18.33
C ALA A 138 5.10 13.69 -17.52
N ALA A 139 3.98 13.36 -18.17
CA ALA A 139 2.86 12.71 -17.50
C ALA A 139 3.25 11.31 -16.96
N VAL A 140 4.10 10.55 -17.66
CA VAL A 140 4.63 9.28 -17.12
C VAL A 140 5.60 9.52 -15.95
N GLN A 141 6.35 10.61 -15.95
CA GLN A 141 7.20 10.96 -14.80
C GLN A 141 6.37 11.36 -13.57
N GLU A 142 5.26 12.08 -13.77
CA GLU A 142 4.35 12.47 -12.69
C GLU A 142 3.70 11.25 -12.02
N ILE A 143 3.27 10.25 -12.80
CA ILE A 143 2.62 9.05 -12.23
C ILE A 143 3.59 8.21 -11.38
N LEU A 144 4.91 8.27 -11.62
CA LEU A 144 5.91 7.63 -10.74
C LEU A 144 5.85 8.20 -9.32
N LEU A 145 5.67 9.52 -9.16
CA LEU A 145 5.51 10.16 -7.86
C LEU A 145 4.18 9.78 -7.19
N GLU A 146 3.14 9.55 -8.00
CA GLU A 146 1.86 9.05 -7.50
C GLU A 146 1.99 7.60 -6.98
N ILE A 147 2.78 6.74 -7.66
CA ILE A 147 3.08 5.38 -7.21
C ILE A 147 3.77 5.40 -5.84
N ASP A 148 4.78 6.26 -5.65
CA ASP A 148 5.50 6.39 -4.39
C ASP A 148 4.59 6.78 -3.20
N ARG A 149 3.51 7.50 -3.49
CA ARG A 149 2.54 7.99 -2.50
C ARG A 149 1.28 7.13 -2.37
N ALA A 150 1.09 6.14 -3.25
CA ALA A 150 -0.14 5.37 -3.35
C ALA A 150 -0.36 4.46 -2.13
N ARG A 151 -1.52 4.52 -1.48
CA ARG A 151 -1.89 3.60 -0.40
C ARG A 151 -2.38 2.26 -0.97
N GLY A 152 -2.45 1.20 -0.17
CA GLY A 152 -2.91 -0.12 -0.63
C GLY A 152 -4.27 -0.07 -1.31
N ILE A 153 -5.18 0.78 -0.83
CA ILE A 153 -6.52 0.97 -1.43
C ILE A 153 -6.52 1.56 -2.84
N ASN A 154 -5.49 2.33 -3.24
CA ASN A 154 -5.48 3.05 -4.52
C ASN A 154 -4.28 2.69 -5.42
N LEU A 155 -3.34 1.87 -4.95
CA LEU A 155 -2.17 1.45 -5.73
C LEU A 155 -2.55 0.83 -7.08
N GLU A 156 -3.57 -0.03 -7.11
CA GLU A 156 -4.04 -0.64 -8.37
C GLU A 156 -4.62 0.37 -9.36
N ALA A 157 -5.30 1.41 -8.88
CA ALA A 157 -5.81 2.48 -9.74
C ALA A 157 -4.66 3.33 -10.32
N VAL A 158 -3.62 3.58 -9.52
CA VAL A 158 -2.42 4.30 -9.96
C VAL A 158 -1.65 3.46 -10.98
N LYS A 159 -1.49 2.14 -10.77
CA LYS A 159 -0.86 1.22 -11.73
C LYS A 159 -1.54 1.25 -13.09
N ARG A 160 -2.87 1.13 -13.14
CA ARG A 160 -3.65 1.22 -14.39
C ARG A 160 -3.47 2.57 -15.08
N THR A 161 -3.46 3.66 -14.32
CA THR A 161 -3.20 5.00 -14.87
C THR A 161 -1.79 5.07 -15.47
N ALA A 162 -0.80 4.45 -14.82
CA ALA A 162 0.57 4.42 -15.31
C ALA A 162 0.70 3.60 -16.61
N GLU A 163 0.05 2.44 -16.69
CA GLU A 163 -0.05 1.63 -17.90
C GLU A 163 -0.71 2.41 -19.04
N GLN A 164 -1.82 3.12 -18.78
CA GLN A 164 -2.47 3.96 -19.77
C GLN A 164 -1.54 5.08 -20.27
N ARG A 165 -0.88 5.81 -19.37
CA ARG A 165 0.05 6.89 -19.76
C ARG A 165 1.25 6.37 -20.56
N LEU A 166 1.76 5.17 -20.23
CA LEU A 166 2.81 4.50 -21.01
C LEU A 166 2.31 4.10 -22.40
N SER A 167 1.10 3.57 -22.51
CA SER A 167 0.47 3.22 -23.79
C SER A 167 0.22 4.48 -24.65
N ASP A 168 -0.22 5.56 -24.03
CA ASP A 168 -0.45 6.84 -24.71
C ASP A 168 0.86 7.43 -25.25
N LEU A 169 1.95 7.31 -24.49
CA LEU A 169 3.29 7.71 -24.96
C LEU A 169 3.74 6.81 -26.11
N ASP A 170 3.54 5.50 -26.01
CA ASP A 170 3.92 4.55 -27.05
C ASP A 170 3.21 4.83 -28.38
N GLN A 171 1.90 5.01 -28.33
CA GLN A 171 1.11 5.35 -29.50
C GLN A 171 1.55 6.67 -30.13
N ALA A 172 1.92 7.67 -29.33
CA ALA A 172 2.43 8.93 -29.84
C ALA A 172 3.82 8.78 -30.49
N LEU A 173 4.68 7.92 -29.94
CA LEU A 173 5.97 7.59 -30.54
C LEU A 173 5.79 6.84 -31.87
N GLU A 174 4.84 5.93 -31.96
CA GLU A 174 4.50 5.24 -33.21
C GLU A 174 3.94 6.17 -34.27
N GLN A 175 3.06 7.11 -33.90
CA GLN A 175 2.50 8.10 -34.83
C GLN A 175 3.53 9.10 -35.34
N ALA A 176 4.58 9.35 -34.55
CA ALA A 176 5.60 10.34 -34.88
C ALA A 176 6.77 9.75 -35.68
N ARG A 177 6.88 8.41 -35.77
CA ARG A 177 7.81 7.66 -36.64
C ARG A 177 7.34 7.66 -38.09
#